data_AF-A0A3S4KEX1-F1
#
_entry.id   AF-A0A3S4KEX1-F1
#
_cell.length_a   1.000
_cell.length_b   1.000
_cell.length_c   1.000
_cell.angle_alpha   90.00
_cell.angle_beta   90.00
_cell.angle_gamma   90.00
#
_symmetry.space_group_name_H-M   'P 1'
#
loop_
_entity.id
_entity.type
_entity.pdbx_description
1 polymer ?
#
loop_
_entity_poly.entity_id
_entity_poly.type
_entity_poly.pdbx_seq_one_letter_code
_entity_poly.pdbx_strand_id
1 'polypeptide(L)'
;MSWIIWGSQRRTTGTGEQRPESDPHRTGKKACTKCDCIVEAPAPSRPIERGIAGPGLLARVLTGKYCEHLPLYRQSEIFARQGVELSRALLSNWVDACCQLMTPLNDALYSYVMNTRKVHTDDTPVKVLAPGRKKAKTGYIWTYVRDDRNAGSPEPPAVWFAYSPDHQGKHPEQHLRPFRVSCRQMRSQVTIGCSVPNVKAAR
;
A
#
# COMPACT_ATOMS: atom_id res chain seq x y z
N MET A 1 -23.13 -49.81 -40.98
CA MET A 1 -22.86 -48.79 -42.03
C MET A 1 -22.29 -47.57 -41.31
N SER A 2 -21.20 -46.89 -41.68
CA SER A 2 -20.23 -47.03 -42.76
C SER A 2 -19.45 -45.68 -42.74
N TRP A 3 -18.18 -45.69 -42.28
CA TRP A 3 -17.05 -44.80 -42.68
C TRP A 3 -17.14 -43.30 -42.26
N ILE A 4 -16.20 -42.62 -41.58
CA ILE A 4 -14.71 -42.42 -41.63
C ILE A 4 -14.16 -42.02 -43.02
N ILE A 5 -13.49 -40.85 -43.06
CA ILE A 5 -12.22 -40.45 -43.75
C ILE A 5 -12.33 -38.95 -44.15
N TRP A 6 -11.64 -38.03 -43.44
CA TRP A 6 -10.32 -37.41 -43.79
C TRP A 6 -10.43 -36.34 -44.89
N GLY A 7 -9.86 -35.14 -44.85
CA GLY A 7 -8.96 -34.46 -43.93
C GLY A 7 -8.63 -33.07 -44.53
N SER A 8 -7.97 -32.20 -43.77
CA SER A 8 -7.06 -31.20 -44.36
C SER A 8 -6.15 -30.68 -43.26
N GLN A 9 -5.18 -31.52 -42.94
CA GLN A 9 -4.01 -31.21 -42.14
C GLN A 9 -3.19 -30.17 -42.90
N ARG A 10 -3.38 -28.88 -42.57
CA ARG A 10 -2.49 -27.82 -43.06
C ARG A 10 -1.19 -27.91 -42.28
N ARG A 11 -0.25 -28.64 -42.86
CA ARG A 11 1.13 -28.81 -42.40
C ARG A 11 1.86 -27.48 -42.56
N THR A 12 1.84 -26.63 -41.54
CA THR A 12 2.79 -25.51 -41.46
C THR A 12 4.12 -26.08 -40.97
N THR A 13 4.99 -26.41 -41.91
CA THR A 13 6.43 -26.56 -41.64
C THR A 13 6.98 -25.18 -41.32
N GLY A 14 7.14 -24.90 -40.03
CA GLY A 14 7.73 -23.66 -39.54
C GLY A 14 7.96 -23.84 -38.06
N THR A 15 9.19 -24.23 -37.71
CA THR A 15 9.81 -24.17 -36.38
C THR A 15 8.94 -23.52 -35.32
N GLY A 16 8.23 -24.35 -34.55
CA GLY A 16 7.60 -23.93 -33.30
C GLY A 16 8.69 -23.59 -32.29
N GLU A 17 9.27 -22.40 -32.42
CA GLU A 17 9.97 -21.73 -31.33
C GLU A 17 8.90 -21.48 -30.26
N GLN A 18 8.78 -22.42 -29.32
CA GLN A 18 8.05 -22.20 -28.09
C GLN A 18 8.65 -20.96 -27.46
N ARG A 19 7.94 -19.82 -27.53
CA ARG A 19 8.32 -18.66 -26.72
C ARG A 19 8.34 -19.15 -25.27
N PRO A 20 9.49 -19.17 -24.59
CA PRO A 20 9.48 -19.48 -23.18
C PRO A 20 8.59 -18.43 -22.51
N GLU A 21 7.60 -18.90 -21.75
CA GLU A 21 6.89 -18.10 -20.76
C GLU A 21 7.97 -17.36 -19.97
N SER A 22 8.07 -16.04 -20.17
CA SER A 22 9.20 -15.27 -19.69
C SER A 22 9.13 -15.20 -18.17
N ASP A 23 9.88 -16.05 -17.49
CA ASP A 23 10.12 -15.94 -16.06
C ASP A 23 10.74 -14.55 -15.81
N PRO A 24 10.05 -13.64 -15.09
CA PRO A 24 10.53 -12.29 -14.87
C PRO A 24 11.86 -12.26 -14.09
N HIS A 25 12.30 -13.38 -13.52
CA HIS A 25 13.58 -13.49 -12.83
C HIS A 25 14.73 -14.01 -13.70
N ARG A 26 14.47 -14.38 -14.96
CA ARG A 26 15.48 -14.88 -15.89
C ARG A 26 15.76 -13.86 -16.99
N THR A 27 16.90 -13.17 -16.87
CA THR A 27 17.42 -12.31 -17.95
C THR A 27 17.85 -13.17 -19.14
N GLY A 28 17.16 -13.01 -20.27
CA GLY A 28 17.53 -13.68 -21.51
C GLY A 28 18.88 -13.15 -22.00
N LYS A 29 19.89 -14.02 -22.04
CA LYS A 29 21.18 -13.71 -22.67
C LYS A 29 21.03 -13.84 -24.18
N LYS A 30 21.37 -12.79 -24.93
CA LYS A 30 21.41 -12.85 -26.39
C LYS A 30 22.85 -12.76 -26.85
N ALA A 31 23.27 -13.71 -27.67
CA ALA A 31 24.58 -13.71 -28.31
C ALA A 31 24.45 -13.15 -29.72
N CYS A 32 25.28 -12.15 -30.06
CA CYS A 32 25.43 -11.62 -31.40
C CYS A 32 26.45 -12.47 -32.16
N THR A 33 26.01 -13.29 -33.12
CA THR A 33 26.89 -14.13 -33.96
C THR A 33 27.81 -13.35 -34.89
N LYS A 34 27.56 -12.06 -35.11
CA LYS A 34 28.40 -11.19 -35.95
C LYS A 34 29.54 -10.51 -35.20
N CYS A 35 29.40 -10.36 -33.88
CA CYS A 35 30.28 -9.53 -33.07
C CYS A 35 30.79 -10.24 -31.80
N ASP A 36 30.46 -11.52 -31.62
CA ASP A 36 30.78 -12.36 -30.45
C ASP A 36 30.48 -11.71 -29.10
N CYS A 37 29.58 -10.72 -29.10
CA CYS A 37 29.17 -10.00 -27.92
C CYS A 37 27.94 -10.68 -27.33
N ILE A 38 28.01 -10.99 -26.04
CA ILE A 38 26.87 -11.46 -25.25
C ILE A 38 26.26 -10.24 -24.57
N VAL A 39 25.03 -9.90 -24.97
CA VAL A 39 24.25 -8.83 -24.37
C VAL A 39 23.21 -9.44 -23.44
N GLU A 40 23.26 -9.02 -22.18
CA GLU A 40 22.30 -9.42 -21.15
C GLU A 40 21.36 -8.24 -20.86
N ALA A 41 20.04 -8.51 -20.83
CA ALA A 41 19.09 -7.50 -20.38
C ALA A 41 19.35 -7.20 -18.89
N PRO A 42 19.29 -5.93 -18.44
CA PRO A 42 19.45 -5.61 -17.03
C PRO A 42 18.35 -6.31 -16.22
N ALA A 43 18.74 -6.92 -15.10
CA ALA A 43 17.79 -7.58 -14.20
C ALA A 43 16.73 -6.58 -13.74
N PRO A 44 15.45 -7.00 -13.61
CA PRO A 44 14.41 -6.10 -13.13
C PRO A 44 14.78 -5.61 -11.73
N SER A 45 14.56 -4.31 -11.51
CA SER A 45 14.87 -3.67 -10.25
C SER A 45 14.06 -4.32 -9.13
N ARG A 46 14.73 -4.66 -8.04
CA ARG A 46 14.06 -5.12 -6.82
C ARG A 46 13.58 -3.91 -6.03
N PRO A 47 12.40 -3.97 -5.38
CA PRO A 47 11.90 -2.85 -4.57
C PRO A 47 12.87 -2.46 -3.45
N ILE A 48 13.49 -3.45 -2.82
CA ILE A 48 14.53 -3.25 -1.81
C ILE A 48 15.89 -3.55 -2.47
N GLU A 49 16.75 -2.53 -2.52
CA GLU A 49 18.07 -2.65 -3.12
C GLU A 49 18.90 -3.72 -2.37
N ARG A 50 19.49 -4.65 -3.12
CA ARG A 50 20.25 -5.81 -2.59
C ARG A 50 19.43 -6.71 -1.64
N GLY A 51 18.11 -6.55 -1.60
CA GLY A 51 17.19 -7.39 -0.83
C GLY A 51 17.06 -8.79 -1.44
N ILE A 52 16.89 -9.78 -0.56
CA ILE A 52 16.65 -11.18 -0.95
C ILE A 52 15.20 -11.37 -1.42
N ALA A 53 14.25 -10.60 -0.88
CA ALA A 53 12.84 -10.71 -1.21
C ALA A 53 12.51 -10.12 -2.59
N GLY A 54 11.84 -10.92 -3.41
CA GLY A 54 11.17 -10.44 -4.63
C GLY A 54 9.89 -9.64 -4.31
N PRO A 55 9.39 -8.84 -5.27
CA PRO A 55 8.20 -8.02 -5.08
C PRO A 55 6.96 -8.81 -4.68
N GLY A 56 6.77 -10.02 -5.21
CA GLY A 56 5.63 -10.89 -4.87
C GLY A 56 5.62 -11.33 -3.41
N LEU A 57 6.79 -11.63 -2.83
CA LEU A 57 6.91 -12.00 -1.42
C LEU A 57 6.59 -10.80 -0.52
N LEU A 58 7.12 -9.62 -0.85
CA LEU A 58 6.83 -8.38 -0.13
C LEU A 58 5.33 -8.05 -0.16
N ALA A 59 4.69 -8.15 -1.32
CA ALA A 59 3.26 -7.97 -1.47
C ALA A 59 2.46 -8.95 -0.59
N ARG A 60 2.82 -10.25 -0.60
CA ARG A 60 2.16 -11.25 0.24
C ARG A 60 2.26 -10.93 1.73
N VAL A 61 3.44 -10.51 2.20
CA VAL A 61 3.67 -10.15 3.62
C VAL A 61 2.82 -8.93 4.02
N LEU A 62 2.78 -7.89 3.17
CA LEU A 62 2.00 -6.69 3.42
C LEU A 62 0.50 -6.97 3.41
N THR A 63 -0.03 -7.63 2.37
CA THR A 63 -1.45 -8.01 2.29
C THR A 63 -1.84 -8.93 3.45
N GLY A 64 -0.99 -9.89 3.80
CA GLY A 64 -1.20 -10.73 4.98
C GLY A 64 -1.32 -9.90 6.26
N LYS A 65 -0.43 -8.92 6.46
CA LYS A 65 -0.41 -8.11 7.69
C LYS A 65 -1.60 -7.16 7.77
N TYR A 66 -1.90 -6.45 6.68
CA TYR A 66 -2.82 -5.31 6.70
C TYR A 66 -4.22 -5.65 6.20
N CYS A 67 -4.37 -6.54 5.21
CA CYS A 67 -5.67 -6.90 4.65
C CYS A 67 -6.26 -8.16 5.31
N GLU A 68 -5.41 -9.14 5.65
CA GLU A 68 -5.85 -10.43 6.22
C GLU A 68 -5.69 -10.51 7.74
N HIS A 69 -5.20 -9.44 8.38
CA HIS A 69 -4.95 -9.38 9.82
C HIS A 69 -4.07 -10.53 10.36
N LEU A 70 -3.12 -11.01 9.56
CA LEU A 70 -2.14 -12.03 9.95
C LEU A 70 -0.92 -11.37 10.60
N PRO A 71 -0.73 -11.48 11.93
CA PRO A 71 0.43 -10.91 12.59
C PRO A 71 1.73 -11.57 12.11
N LEU A 72 2.85 -10.84 12.14
CA LEU A 72 4.11 -11.28 11.55
C LEU A 72 4.66 -12.59 12.14
N TYR A 73 4.38 -12.90 13.41
CA TYR A 73 4.79 -14.18 14.00
C TYR A 73 4.04 -15.35 13.35
N ARG A 74 2.74 -15.19 13.08
CA ARG A 74 1.92 -16.22 12.43
C ARG A 74 2.33 -16.40 10.98
N GLN A 75 2.69 -15.31 10.29
CA GLN A 75 3.23 -15.40 8.94
C GLN A 75 4.56 -16.16 8.91
N SER A 76 5.47 -15.88 9.85
CA SER A 76 6.73 -16.60 10.01
C SER A 76 6.50 -18.12 10.18
N GLU A 77 5.56 -18.53 11.03
CA GLU A 77 5.18 -19.94 11.20
C GLU A 77 4.55 -20.57 9.94
N ILE A 78 3.79 -19.80 9.15
CA ILE A 78 3.25 -20.26 7.86
C ILE A 78 4.38 -20.53 6.87
N PHE A 79 5.37 -19.63 6.77
CA PHE A 79 6.51 -19.82 5.89
C PHE A 79 7.42 -20.97 6.34
N ALA A 80 7.63 -21.14 7.64
CA ALA A 80 8.38 -22.28 8.18
C ALA A 80 7.76 -23.63 7.77
N ARG A 81 6.42 -23.73 7.78
CA ARG A 81 5.70 -24.93 7.28
C ARG A 81 5.88 -25.18 5.78
N GLN A 82 6.25 -24.15 5.02
CA GLN A 82 6.58 -24.25 3.59
C GLN A 82 8.08 -24.49 3.36
N GLY A 83 8.86 -24.70 4.43
CA GLY A 83 10.31 -24.90 4.36
C GLY A 83 11.12 -23.60 4.25
N VAL A 84 10.50 -22.44 4.49
CA VAL A 84 11.16 -21.13 4.40
C VAL A 84 11.23 -20.49 5.79
N GLU A 85 12.42 -20.52 6.39
CA GLU A 85 12.67 -19.91 7.70
C GLU A 85 12.84 -18.39 7.58
N LEU A 86 11.82 -17.63 7.98
CA LEU A 86 11.85 -16.16 8.00
C LEU A 86 11.66 -15.66 9.43
N SER A 87 12.64 -14.91 9.94
CA SER A 87 12.53 -14.33 11.29
C SER A 87 11.53 -13.17 11.33
N ARG A 88 10.90 -12.96 12.49
CA ARG A 88 9.98 -11.83 12.72
C ARG A 88 10.66 -10.47 12.50
N ALA A 89 11.93 -10.37 12.87
CA ALA A 89 12.72 -9.15 12.69
C ALA A 89 12.93 -8.84 11.20
N LEU A 90 13.25 -9.87 10.40
CA LEU A 90 13.39 -9.72 8.95
C LEU A 90 12.08 -9.25 8.30
N LEU A 91 10.96 -9.88 8.67
CA LEU A 91 9.64 -9.47 8.17
C LEU A 91 9.30 -8.03 8.58
N SER A 92 9.63 -7.62 9.81
CA SER A 92 9.42 -6.24 10.26
C SER A 92 10.24 -5.26 9.42
N ASN A 93 11.53 -5.55 9.20
CA ASN A 93 12.41 -4.70 8.39
C ASN A 93 11.91 -4.55 6.95
N TRP A 94 11.38 -5.63 6.36
CA TRP A 94 10.77 -5.56 5.03
C TRP A 94 9.50 -4.72 4.99
N VAL A 95 8.65 -4.83 6.02
CA VAL A 95 7.46 -3.97 6.12
C VAL A 95 7.88 -2.50 6.24
N ASP A 96 8.87 -2.19 7.07
CA ASP A 96 9.35 -0.82 7.26
C ASP A 96 9.93 -0.24 5.97
N ALA A 97 10.75 -1.02 5.24
CA ALA A 97 11.28 -0.62 3.95
C ALA A 97 10.15 -0.36 2.92
N CYS A 98 9.13 -1.21 2.87
CA CYS A 98 7.99 -1.01 1.98
C CYS A 98 7.19 0.25 2.35
N CYS A 99 7.01 0.52 3.66
CA CYS A 99 6.35 1.75 4.11
C CYS A 99 7.10 3.00 3.64
N GLN A 100 8.44 3.00 3.66
CA GLN A 100 9.27 4.10 3.15
C GLN A 100 9.12 4.26 1.63
N LEU A 101 9.07 3.14 0.88
CA LEU A 101 8.84 3.19 -0.57
C LEU A 101 7.46 3.75 -0.94
N MET A 102 6.46 3.58 -0.08
CA MET A 102 5.10 4.08 -0.28
C MET A 102 4.88 5.52 0.17
N THR A 103 5.87 6.20 0.75
CA THR A 103 5.75 7.60 1.19
C THR A 103 5.21 8.54 0.10
N PRO A 104 5.67 8.49 -1.17
CA PRO A 104 5.13 9.36 -2.22
C PRO A 104 3.64 9.12 -2.50
N LEU A 105 3.18 7.87 -2.38
CA LEU A 105 1.75 7.53 -2.52
C LEU A 105 0.94 8.08 -1.36
N ASN A 106 1.46 7.98 -0.13
CA ASN A 106 0.83 8.57 1.04
C ASN A 106 0.72 10.11 0.92
N ASP A 107 1.76 10.78 0.41
CA ASP A 107 1.77 12.23 0.26
C ASP A 107 0.81 12.71 -0.85
N ALA A 108 0.72 11.95 -1.94
CA ALA A 108 -0.26 12.17 -3.00
C ALA A 108 -1.70 11.97 -2.47
N LEU A 109 -1.93 10.91 -1.69
CA LEU A 109 -3.21 10.61 -1.06
C LEU A 109 -3.62 11.70 -0.07
N TYR A 110 -2.70 12.15 0.78
CA TYR A 110 -2.90 13.28 1.70
C TYR A 110 -3.32 14.54 0.94
N SER A 111 -2.55 14.89 -0.11
CA SER A 111 -2.84 16.06 -0.95
C SER A 111 -4.20 15.96 -1.62
N TYR A 112 -4.58 14.77 -2.10
CA TYR A 112 -5.89 14.51 -2.70
C TYR A 112 -7.03 14.62 -1.68
N VAL A 113 -6.89 14.04 -0.50
CA VAL A 113 -7.91 14.12 0.57
C VAL A 113 -8.08 15.55 1.06
N MET A 114 -7.00 16.31 1.22
CA MET A 114 -7.06 17.70 1.67
C MET A 114 -7.52 18.69 0.58
N ASN A 115 -7.42 18.33 -0.69
CA ASN A 115 -7.94 19.14 -1.81
C ASN A 115 -9.44 18.90 -2.06
N THR A 116 -10.26 19.04 -1.02
CA THR A 116 -11.72 18.94 -1.09
C THR A 116 -12.36 20.15 -0.41
N ARG A 117 -13.66 20.37 -0.65
CA ARG A 117 -14.40 21.41 0.07
C ARG A 117 -14.87 20.97 1.46
N LYS A 118 -14.98 19.66 1.66
CA LYS A 118 -15.52 19.04 2.86
C LYS A 118 -14.77 17.74 3.13
N VAL A 119 -14.30 17.61 4.37
CA VAL A 119 -13.65 16.40 4.86
C VAL A 119 -14.42 15.92 6.09
N HIS A 120 -14.70 14.62 6.15
CA HIS A 120 -15.20 14.01 7.38
C HIS A 120 -14.01 13.54 8.19
N THR A 121 -14.06 13.70 9.51
CA THR A 121 -12.99 13.28 10.40
C THR A 121 -13.55 12.47 11.54
N ASP A 122 -12.79 11.45 11.94
CA ASP A 122 -13.02 10.66 13.15
C ASP A 122 -11.68 10.42 13.86
N ASP A 123 -11.70 10.20 15.17
CA ASP A 123 -10.54 9.79 15.95
C ASP A 123 -10.82 8.48 16.69
N THR A 124 -9.98 7.48 16.45
CA THR A 124 -10.09 6.16 17.07
C THR A 124 -8.96 5.95 18.06
N PRO A 125 -9.24 5.73 19.37
CA PRO A 125 -8.21 5.45 20.35
C PRO A 125 -7.62 4.05 20.16
N VAL A 126 -6.28 3.96 20.15
CA VAL A 126 -5.54 2.71 20.00
C VAL A 126 -4.56 2.49 21.15
N LYS A 127 -4.47 1.25 21.64
CA LYS A 127 -3.49 0.88 22.67
C LYS A 127 -2.16 0.55 22.03
N VAL A 128 -1.14 1.36 22.31
CA VAL A 128 0.21 1.21 21.76
C VAL A 128 1.17 0.85 22.89
N LEU A 129 2.07 -0.10 22.62
CA LEU A 129 3.15 -0.44 23.55
C LEU A 129 4.10 0.74 23.67
N ALA A 130 4.45 1.12 24.90
CA ALA A 130 5.42 2.18 25.17
C ALA A 130 6.72 1.55 25.68
N PRO A 131 7.79 1.46 24.86
CA PRO A 131 9.06 0.89 25.28
C PRO A 131 9.57 1.56 26.56
N GLY A 132 10.02 0.76 27.54
CA GLY A 132 10.47 1.24 28.85
C GLY A 132 9.36 1.50 29.87
N ARG A 133 8.08 1.44 29.49
CA ARG A 133 6.94 1.50 30.42
C ARG A 133 6.21 0.16 30.41
N LYS A 134 5.97 -0.44 31.58
CA LYS A 134 5.20 -1.68 31.74
C LYS A 134 3.70 -1.54 31.41
N LYS A 135 3.27 -0.42 30.84
CA LYS A 135 1.86 -0.10 30.55
C LYS A 135 1.72 0.41 29.12
N ALA A 136 0.66 -0.02 28.43
CA ALA A 136 0.28 0.52 27.13
C ALA A 136 -0.17 1.98 27.26
N LYS A 137 0.24 2.83 26.31
CA LYS A 137 -0.24 4.20 26.18
C LYS A 137 -1.40 4.22 25.19
N THR A 138 -2.40 5.07 25.42
CA THR A 138 -3.43 5.35 24.43
C THR A 138 -2.86 6.35 23.42
N GLY A 139 -2.72 5.93 22.17
CA GLY A 139 -2.54 6.81 21.01
C GLY A 139 -3.86 6.96 20.25
N TYR A 140 -3.85 7.76 19.20
CA TYR A 140 -5.05 8.07 18.41
C TYR A 140 -4.73 7.92 16.93
N ILE A 141 -5.64 7.29 16.20
CA ILE A 141 -5.64 7.27 14.74
C ILE A 141 -6.72 8.24 14.27
N TRP A 142 -6.29 9.28 13.57
CA TRP A 142 -7.16 10.25 12.93
C TRP A 142 -7.49 9.75 11.53
N THR A 143 -8.77 9.74 11.21
CA THR A 143 -9.28 9.27 9.92
C THR A 143 -9.88 10.45 9.18
N TYR A 144 -9.32 10.81 8.02
CA TYR A 144 -9.81 11.90 7.18
C TYR A 144 -10.40 11.32 5.90
N VAL A 145 -11.70 11.51 5.71
CA VAL A 145 -12.48 10.91 4.63
C VAL A 145 -12.97 11.97 3.67
N ARG A 146 -12.54 11.85 2.42
CA ARG A 146 -13.12 12.50 1.25
C ARG A 146 -14.14 11.54 0.64
N ASP A 147 -15.42 11.76 0.90
CA ASP A 147 -16.51 11.05 0.24
C ASP A 147 -17.75 11.94 0.19
N ASP A 148 -18.04 12.45 -1.00
CA ASP A 148 -19.23 13.28 -1.26
C ASP A 148 -20.12 12.64 -2.34
N ARG A 149 -20.04 11.31 -2.53
CA ARG A 149 -20.90 10.58 -3.48
C ARG A 149 -22.39 10.78 -3.18
N ASN A 150 -22.76 10.84 -1.90
CA ASN A 150 -24.13 11.12 -1.46
C ASN A 150 -24.61 12.54 -1.83
N ALA A 151 -23.68 13.45 -2.14
CA ALA A 151 -23.97 14.81 -2.60
C ALA A 151 -23.82 14.96 -4.13
N GLY A 152 -23.72 13.85 -4.87
CA GLY A 152 -23.60 13.85 -6.34
C GLY A 152 -22.20 14.16 -6.86
N SER A 153 -21.15 14.08 -6.01
CA SER A 153 -19.77 14.28 -6.46
C SER A 153 -19.30 13.11 -7.35
N PRO A 154 -18.68 13.38 -8.52
CA PRO A 154 -18.08 12.35 -9.37
C PRO A 154 -16.68 11.93 -8.91
N GLU A 155 -16.11 12.61 -7.91
CA GLU A 155 -14.74 12.40 -7.44
C GLU A 155 -14.58 11.06 -6.70
N PRO A 156 -13.52 10.27 -6.96
CA PRO A 156 -13.26 9.03 -6.24
C PRO A 156 -13.15 9.23 -4.72
N PRO A 157 -13.79 8.37 -3.91
CA PRO A 157 -13.66 8.46 -2.45
C PRO A 157 -12.25 8.06 -2.01
N ALA A 158 -11.76 8.70 -0.95
CA ALA A 158 -10.44 8.42 -0.38
C ALA A 158 -10.43 8.62 1.14
N VAL A 159 -9.56 7.87 1.81
CA VAL A 159 -9.33 7.96 3.25
C VAL A 159 -7.84 8.11 3.50
N TRP A 160 -7.47 9.10 4.30
CA TRP A 160 -6.11 9.27 4.79
C TRP A 160 -6.08 9.11 6.31
N PHE A 161 -5.08 8.40 6.82
CA PHE A 161 -4.92 8.13 8.24
C PHE A 161 -3.68 8.83 8.79
N ALA A 162 -3.78 9.38 9.98
CA ALA A 162 -2.65 9.94 10.72
C ALA A 162 -2.61 9.37 12.14
N TYR A 163 -1.41 9.12 12.67
CA TYR A 163 -1.24 8.66 14.05
C TYR A 163 -0.71 9.80 14.93
N SER A 164 -1.26 9.92 16.14
CA SER A 164 -0.69 10.76 17.20
C SER A 164 -0.52 9.98 18.51
N PRO A 165 0.50 10.31 19.32
CA PRO A 165 0.74 9.63 20.60
C PRO A 165 -0.16 10.12 21.75
N ASP A 166 -0.98 11.15 21.53
CA ASP A 166 -1.94 11.72 22.46
C ASP A 166 -3.07 12.48 21.72
N HIS A 167 -4.10 12.91 22.47
CA HIS A 167 -5.31 13.56 21.94
C HIS A 167 -5.24 15.09 22.02
N GLN A 168 -4.12 15.69 21.62
CA GLN A 168 -3.99 17.15 21.63
C GLN A 168 -4.50 17.76 20.32
N GLY A 169 -5.22 18.89 20.41
CA GLY A 169 -5.76 19.62 19.24
C GLY A 169 -4.70 20.09 18.24
N LYS A 170 -3.43 20.22 18.67
CA LYS A 170 -2.32 20.56 17.79
C LYS A 170 -2.12 19.58 16.62
N HIS A 171 -2.49 18.30 16.81
CA HIS A 171 -2.33 17.27 15.76
C HIS A 171 -3.32 17.51 14.61
N PRO A 172 -4.64 17.55 14.84
CA PRO A 172 -5.59 17.87 13.77
C PRO A 172 -5.37 19.27 13.20
N GLU A 173 -4.96 20.26 14.00
CA GLU A 173 -4.57 21.59 13.49
C GLU A 173 -3.42 21.50 12.47
N GLN A 174 -2.39 20.69 12.76
CA GLN A 174 -1.27 20.47 11.85
C GLN A 174 -1.71 19.71 10.59
N HIS A 175 -2.50 18.65 10.74
CA HIS A 175 -2.99 17.83 9.63
C HIS A 175 -3.89 18.63 8.67
N LEU A 176 -4.73 19.52 9.22
CA LEU A 176 -5.68 20.32 8.45
C LEU A 176 -5.12 21.68 8.01
N ARG A 177 -3.85 21.98 8.30
CA ARG A 177 -3.22 23.26 7.92
C ARG A 177 -3.38 23.66 6.44
N PRO A 178 -3.28 22.76 5.44
CA PRO A 178 -3.50 23.13 4.05
C PRO A 178 -4.99 23.16 3.66
N PHE A 179 -5.90 22.70 4.51
CA PHE A 179 -7.33 22.63 4.22
C PHE A 179 -7.95 24.03 4.27
N ARG A 180 -8.54 24.47 3.15
CA ARG A 180 -9.01 25.84 2.96
C ARG A 180 -10.53 25.96 2.85
N VAL A 181 -11.32 25.31 3.71
CA VAL A 181 -12.76 25.63 3.91
C VAL A 181 -13.33 24.96 5.17
N SER A 182 -14.58 25.31 5.53
CA SER A 182 -15.32 24.91 6.74
C SER A 182 -15.19 23.41 7.11
N CYS A 183 -14.51 23.14 8.24
CA CYS A 183 -14.64 21.87 8.95
C CYS A 183 -15.98 21.87 9.70
N ARG A 184 -16.89 20.96 9.34
CA ARG A 184 -18.12 20.72 10.10
C ARG A 184 -17.92 19.44 10.89
N GLN A 185 -17.47 19.56 12.14
CA GLN A 185 -17.36 18.45 13.09
C GLN A 185 -18.74 17.82 13.28
N MET A 186 -18.91 16.57 12.84
CA MET A 186 -20.13 15.81 13.16
C MET A 186 -19.96 15.27 14.58
N ARG A 187 -20.83 15.72 15.49
CA ARG A 187 -20.68 15.58 16.94
C ARG A 187 -20.67 14.11 17.39
N SER A 188 -19.53 13.66 17.92
CA SER A 188 -19.47 12.83 19.12
C SER A 188 -18.43 13.44 20.10
N GLN A 189 -18.93 14.34 20.94
CA GLN A 189 -18.34 14.87 22.17
C GLN A 189 -16.80 14.93 22.28
N VAL A 190 -16.15 15.92 21.67
CA VAL A 190 -15.02 16.63 22.30
C VAL A 190 -15.04 18.09 21.83
N THR A 191 -15.22 19.01 22.77
CA THR A 191 -15.06 20.45 22.53
C THR A 191 -13.56 20.75 22.44
N ILE A 192 -12.99 20.71 21.24
CA ILE A 192 -11.74 21.41 20.95
C ILE A 192 -12.16 22.78 20.44
N GLY A 193 -11.86 23.82 21.22
CA GLY A 193 -12.13 25.20 20.85
C GLY A 193 -11.46 25.54 19.54
N CYS A 194 -12.25 25.61 18.47
CA CYS A 194 -11.85 26.16 17.18
C CYS A 194 -11.71 27.69 17.35
N SER A 195 -10.58 28.15 17.87
CA SER A 195 -10.17 29.55 17.69
C SER A 195 -9.49 29.68 16.34
N VAL A 196 -10.28 29.58 15.27
CA VAL A 196 -9.87 30.11 13.96
C VAL A 196 -10.13 31.61 14.02
N PRO A 197 -9.11 32.48 13.97
CA PRO A 197 -9.35 33.90 13.90
C PRO A 197 -10.03 34.20 12.56
N ASN A 198 -11.17 34.89 12.64
CA ASN A 198 -11.79 35.64 11.56
C ASN A 198 -12.79 34.91 10.64
N VAL A 199 -13.83 34.29 11.22
CA VAL A 199 -15.10 34.09 10.50
C VAL A 199 -16.25 34.58 11.36
N LYS A 200 -16.78 35.77 11.03
CA LYS A 200 -18.04 36.28 11.58
C LYS A 200 -19.13 35.25 11.30
N ALA A 201 -19.80 34.79 12.35
CA ALA A 201 -21.04 34.03 12.24
C ALA A 201 -22.08 34.87 11.48
N ALA A 202 -22.45 34.42 10.28
CA ALA A 202 -23.70 34.84 9.66
C ALA A 202 -24.84 34.05 10.33
N ARG A 203 -25.93 34.78 10.62
CA ARG A 203 -27.09 34.42 11.47
C ARG A 203 -27.66 33.03 11.29
#